data_AF-A0A975VK95-F1
#
_entry.id   AF-A0A975VK95-F1
#
_cell.length_a   1.000
_cell.length_b   1.000
_cell.length_c   1.000
_cell.angle_alpha   90.00
_cell.angle_beta   90.00
_cell.angle_gamma   90.00
#
_symmetry.space_group_name_H-M   'P 1'
#
loop_
_entity.id
_entity.type
_entity.pdbx_description
1 polymer ?
#
loop_
_entity_poly.entity_id
_entity_poly.type
_entity_poly.pdbx_seq_one_letter_code
_entity_poly.pdbx_strand_id
1 'polypeptide(L)'
;MAAVLKDAGALPAPAPIHQLHHFAYRAKDAEETRHFYEDILGLPLYHIIQSDVVPSTGEYCPYTHFFFRLQDGSFIAFFDLGNDEAALPSPNTPAWVNHISFRVDSQQALLDMKARLEAHGIEVLGVTDHHIFHSIYFFDPNGVRLELTAQLADEFQMLQESKTAHARLAEWTARKERWRADRAAGKAAEPLKPQQNDRPEFAPSK
;
A
#
# COMPACT_ATOMS: atom_id res chain seq x y z
N MET A 1 16.24 -19.44 16.01
CA MET A 1 17.70 -19.45 15.76
C MET A 1 18.05 -18.11 15.13
N ALA A 2 18.93 -17.31 15.74
CA ALA A 2 19.42 -16.09 15.11
C ALA A 2 20.24 -16.51 13.88
N ALA A 3 19.84 -16.05 12.69
CA ALA A 3 20.64 -16.27 11.50
C ALA A 3 22.01 -15.62 11.74
N VAL A 4 23.07 -16.41 11.68
CA VAL A 4 24.45 -15.89 11.67
C VAL A 4 24.58 -15.12 10.36
N LEU A 5 24.49 -13.80 10.43
CA LEU A 5 24.71 -12.92 9.29
C LEU A 5 26.15 -13.19 8.80
N LYS A 6 26.28 -13.60 7.54
CA LYS A 6 27.60 -13.75 6.90
C LYS A 6 28.33 -12.41 6.97
N ASP A 7 29.64 -12.47 7.14
CA ASP A 7 30.50 -11.29 7.22
C ASP A 7 30.24 -10.36 6.02
N ALA A 8 29.65 -9.20 6.30
CA ALA A 8 29.18 -8.26 5.28
C ALA A 8 30.34 -7.59 4.52
N GLY A 9 31.57 -7.69 5.02
CA GLY A 9 32.75 -7.09 4.42
C GLY A 9 33.13 -7.61 3.03
N ALA A 10 32.57 -8.75 2.60
CA ALA A 10 32.82 -9.35 1.29
C ALA A 10 31.66 -9.18 0.29
N LEU A 11 30.58 -8.51 0.68
CA LEU A 11 29.43 -8.30 -0.21
C LEU A 11 29.67 -7.08 -1.10
N PRO A 12 29.25 -7.12 -2.38
CA PRO A 12 29.23 -5.92 -3.20
C PRO A 12 28.32 -4.87 -2.56
N ALA A 13 28.63 -3.58 -2.79
CA ALA A 13 27.72 -2.51 -2.42
C ALA A 13 26.36 -2.74 -3.09
N PRO A 14 25.25 -2.44 -2.41
CA PRO A 14 23.93 -2.55 -3.02
C PRO A 14 23.85 -1.63 -4.24
N ALA A 15 23.33 -2.16 -5.34
CA ALA A 15 23.01 -1.33 -6.50
C ALA A 15 21.91 -0.31 -6.12
N PRO A 16 21.94 0.91 -6.70
CA PRO A 16 20.88 1.87 -6.47
C PRO A 16 19.54 1.35 -7.01
N ILE A 17 18.50 1.42 -6.20
CA ILE A 17 17.10 1.17 -6.61
C ILE A 17 16.50 2.53 -6.96
N HIS A 18 16.05 2.69 -8.20
CA HIS A 18 15.64 3.99 -8.72
C HIS A 18 14.18 4.34 -8.40
N GLN A 19 13.25 3.46 -8.75
CA GLN A 19 11.81 3.67 -8.59
C GLN A 19 11.08 2.34 -8.48
N LEU A 20 9.80 2.39 -8.15
CA LEU A 20 8.93 1.23 -8.26
C LEU A 20 8.92 0.76 -9.72
N HIS A 21 9.27 -0.50 -9.96
CA HIS A 21 9.15 -1.07 -11.29
C HIS A 21 7.70 -1.50 -11.53
N HIS A 22 7.22 -2.45 -10.74
CA HIS A 22 5.79 -2.76 -10.65
C HIS A 22 5.45 -3.44 -9.32
N PHE A 23 4.17 -3.45 -8.97
CA PHE A 23 3.61 -4.33 -7.94
C PHE A 23 2.46 -5.14 -8.55
N ALA A 24 2.39 -6.45 -8.26
CA ALA A 24 1.39 -7.35 -8.85
C ALA A 24 0.42 -7.92 -7.81
N TYR A 25 -0.88 -7.90 -8.14
CA TYR A 25 -1.94 -8.54 -7.36
C TYR A 25 -2.55 -9.73 -8.14
N ARG A 26 -3.39 -10.51 -7.46
CA ARG A 26 -4.30 -11.45 -8.13
C ARG A 26 -5.55 -10.70 -8.54
N ALA A 27 -5.97 -10.88 -9.79
CA ALA A 27 -7.28 -10.47 -10.28
C ALA A 27 -8.24 -11.66 -10.24
N LYS A 28 -9.49 -11.39 -9.87
CA LYS A 28 -10.59 -12.33 -10.03
C LYS A 28 -11.03 -12.43 -11.49
N ASP A 29 -11.14 -11.27 -12.15
CA ASP A 29 -11.54 -11.11 -13.55
C ASP A 29 -10.74 -9.97 -14.18
N ALA A 30 -10.11 -10.24 -15.33
CA ALA A 30 -9.26 -9.28 -16.01
C ALA A 30 -10.01 -8.05 -16.57
N GLU A 31 -11.24 -8.21 -17.09
CA GLU A 31 -11.99 -7.11 -17.68
C GLU A 31 -12.61 -6.20 -16.60
N GLU A 32 -13.13 -6.78 -15.51
CA GLU A 32 -13.60 -6.02 -14.34
C GLU A 32 -12.45 -5.18 -13.75
N THR A 33 -11.25 -5.78 -13.66
CA THR A 33 -10.06 -5.08 -13.21
C THR A 33 -9.63 -3.99 -14.20
N ARG A 34 -9.63 -4.27 -15.52
CA ARG A 34 -9.33 -3.27 -16.55
C ARG A 34 -10.29 -2.10 -16.51
N HIS A 35 -11.59 -2.35 -16.48
CA HIS A 35 -12.60 -1.31 -16.40
C HIS A 35 -12.35 -0.37 -15.21
N PHE A 36 -12.05 -0.93 -14.04
CA PHE A 36 -11.76 -0.12 -12.86
C PHE A 36 -10.47 0.71 -13.01
N TYR A 37 -9.35 0.09 -13.38
CA TYR A 37 -8.05 0.79 -13.42
C TYR A 37 -7.90 1.73 -14.62
N GLU A 38 -8.44 1.37 -15.78
CA GLU A 38 -8.33 2.15 -17.01
C GLU A 38 -9.47 3.16 -17.17
N ASP A 39 -10.72 2.73 -17.11
CA ASP A 39 -11.83 3.64 -17.42
C ASP A 39 -12.16 4.55 -16.23
N ILE A 40 -12.15 3.99 -15.01
CA ILE A 40 -12.53 4.75 -13.81
C ILE A 40 -11.32 5.52 -13.26
N LEU A 41 -10.20 4.84 -12.98
CA LEU A 41 -9.00 5.51 -12.44
C LEU A 41 -8.15 6.24 -13.49
N GLY A 42 -8.32 5.92 -14.78
CA GLY A 42 -7.59 6.61 -15.85
C GLY A 42 -6.15 6.12 -16.07
N LEU A 43 -5.77 4.95 -15.54
CA LEU A 43 -4.46 4.37 -15.77
C LEU A 43 -4.47 3.50 -17.04
N PRO A 44 -3.72 3.84 -18.10
CA PRO A 44 -3.77 3.10 -19.34
C PRO A 44 -3.27 1.66 -19.17
N LEU A 45 -4.01 0.70 -19.71
CA LEU A 45 -3.52 -0.66 -19.90
C LEU A 45 -2.37 -0.61 -20.91
N TYR A 46 -1.18 -1.00 -20.47
CA TYR A 46 0.04 -0.72 -21.19
C TYR A 46 0.76 -1.97 -21.70
N HIS A 47 0.63 -3.08 -20.98
CA HIS A 47 1.31 -4.32 -21.34
C HIS A 47 0.51 -5.54 -20.88
N ILE A 48 0.67 -6.65 -21.60
CA ILE A 48 0.05 -7.93 -21.30
C ILE A 48 0.99 -9.08 -21.68
N ILE A 49 1.01 -10.11 -20.84
CA ILE A 49 1.80 -11.35 -20.99
C ILE A 49 0.85 -12.51 -20.72
N GLN A 50 0.90 -13.54 -21.55
CA GLN A 50 0.13 -14.76 -21.38
C GLN A 50 1.08 -15.95 -21.46
N SER A 51 0.96 -16.88 -20.52
CA SER A 51 1.77 -18.09 -20.46
C SER A 51 1.00 -19.19 -19.74
N ASP A 52 1.29 -20.44 -20.09
CA ASP A 52 0.83 -21.64 -19.37
C ASP A 52 1.86 -22.13 -18.34
N VAL A 53 3.10 -21.62 -18.42
CA VAL A 53 4.22 -21.98 -17.52
C VAL A 53 4.87 -20.72 -16.95
N VAL A 54 5.07 -20.69 -15.63
CA VAL A 54 5.72 -19.59 -14.90
C VAL A 54 7.22 -19.58 -15.20
N PRO A 55 7.78 -18.53 -15.84
CA PRO A 55 9.18 -18.57 -16.30
C PRO A 55 10.22 -18.65 -15.17
N SER A 56 9.92 -18.10 -13.99
CA SER A 56 10.85 -18.03 -12.86
C SER A 56 10.91 -19.33 -12.05
N THR A 57 9.85 -20.13 -12.05
CA THR A 57 9.73 -21.36 -11.24
C THR A 57 9.59 -22.64 -12.07
N GLY A 58 9.18 -22.52 -13.34
CA GLY A 58 8.83 -23.65 -14.21
C GLY A 58 7.50 -24.32 -13.87
N GLU A 59 6.70 -23.73 -12.97
CA GLU A 59 5.40 -24.26 -12.56
C GLU A 59 4.38 -24.13 -13.68
N TYR A 60 3.63 -25.20 -13.95
CA TYR A 60 2.47 -25.14 -14.85
C TYR A 60 1.30 -24.47 -14.12
N CYS A 61 0.98 -23.25 -14.52
CA CYS A 61 -0.11 -22.45 -13.99
C CYS A 61 -0.47 -21.43 -15.07
N PRO A 62 -1.51 -21.68 -15.89
CA PRO A 62 -1.92 -20.73 -16.91
C PRO A 62 -2.42 -19.41 -16.34
N TYR A 63 -1.97 -18.30 -16.92
CA TYR A 63 -2.34 -16.97 -16.48
C TYR A 63 -2.35 -15.94 -17.62
N THR A 64 -3.08 -14.85 -17.37
CA THR A 64 -2.89 -13.57 -18.06
C THR A 64 -2.34 -12.56 -17.05
N HIS A 65 -1.21 -11.95 -17.37
CA HIS A 65 -0.56 -10.92 -16.58
C HIS A 65 -0.62 -9.57 -17.29
N PHE A 66 -1.21 -8.56 -16.68
CA PHE A 66 -1.51 -7.29 -17.34
C PHE A 66 -1.15 -6.09 -16.45
N PHE A 67 -0.78 -4.98 -17.08
CA PHE A 67 -0.10 -3.85 -16.43
C PHE A 67 -0.77 -2.51 -16.75
N PHE A 68 -1.05 -1.71 -15.73
CA PHE A 68 -1.51 -0.32 -15.86
C PHE A 68 -0.38 0.63 -15.50
N ARG A 69 -0.13 1.60 -16.38
CA ARG A 69 1.02 2.50 -16.26
C ARG A 69 0.70 3.76 -15.46
N LEU A 70 1.57 4.11 -14.52
CA LEU A 70 1.56 5.40 -13.83
C LEU A 70 2.38 6.44 -14.61
N GLN A 71 2.17 7.72 -14.29
CA GLN A 71 2.83 8.83 -15.00
C GLN A 71 4.36 8.83 -14.88
N ASP A 72 4.92 8.28 -13.79
CA ASP A 72 6.37 8.12 -13.60
C ASP A 72 6.98 6.91 -14.34
N GLY A 73 6.14 6.13 -15.04
CA GLY A 73 6.55 4.93 -15.75
C GLY A 73 6.60 3.67 -14.88
N SER A 74 6.25 3.74 -13.59
CA SER A 74 5.98 2.54 -12.78
C SER A 74 4.64 1.90 -13.18
N PHE A 75 4.41 0.67 -12.74
CA PHE A 75 3.15 -0.04 -13.02
C PHE A 75 2.50 -0.62 -11.77
N ILE A 76 1.17 -0.68 -11.79
CA ILE A 76 0.41 -1.68 -11.03
C ILE A 76 0.00 -2.79 -11.99
N ALA A 77 0.10 -4.04 -11.55
CA ALA A 77 -0.10 -5.20 -12.41
C ALA A 77 -0.98 -6.25 -11.72
N PHE A 78 -1.52 -7.15 -12.52
CA PHE A 78 -2.46 -8.17 -12.06
C PHE A 78 -2.21 -9.49 -12.77
N PHE A 79 -2.45 -10.59 -12.06
CA PHE A 79 -2.53 -11.94 -12.60
C PHE A 79 -3.98 -12.42 -12.52
N ASP A 80 -4.60 -12.69 -13.66
CA ASP A 80 -5.81 -13.49 -13.74
C ASP A 80 -5.40 -14.94 -14.03
N LEU A 81 -5.80 -15.86 -13.14
CA LEU A 81 -5.48 -17.29 -13.23
C LEU A 81 -6.58 -18.13 -13.90
N GLY A 82 -7.61 -17.47 -14.47
CA GLY A 82 -8.69 -18.11 -15.22
C GLY A 82 -9.62 -18.97 -14.38
N ASN A 83 -9.77 -18.66 -13.09
CA ASN A 83 -10.53 -19.47 -12.14
C ASN A 83 -11.57 -18.68 -11.31
N ASP A 84 -11.82 -17.41 -11.66
CA ASP A 84 -12.83 -16.54 -11.03
C ASP A 84 -12.66 -16.32 -9.53
N GLU A 85 -11.45 -16.46 -8.99
CA GLU A 85 -11.15 -16.31 -7.57
C GLU A 85 -10.34 -15.03 -7.26
N ALA A 86 -10.82 -14.23 -6.31
CA ALA A 86 -10.05 -13.14 -5.71
C ALA A 86 -9.10 -13.65 -4.62
N ALA A 87 -8.08 -12.86 -4.29
CA ALA A 87 -7.25 -13.13 -3.13
C ALA A 87 -8.07 -12.95 -1.83
N LEU A 88 -7.89 -13.86 -0.87
CA LEU A 88 -8.48 -13.68 0.46
C LEU A 88 -7.75 -12.55 1.20
N PRO A 89 -8.49 -11.70 1.95
CA PRO A 89 -7.87 -10.75 2.87
C PRO A 89 -6.94 -11.47 3.85
N SER A 90 -5.87 -10.79 4.27
CA SER A 90 -4.97 -11.33 5.28
C SER A 90 -5.74 -11.58 6.60
N PRO A 91 -5.84 -12.83 7.08
CA PRO A 91 -6.80 -13.22 8.12
C PRO A 91 -6.51 -12.61 9.49
N ASN A 92 -5.32 -12.08 9.70
CA ASN A 92 -4.88 -11.46 10.94
C ASN A 92 -4.65 -9.94 10.82
N THR A 93 -5.10 -9.34 9.72
CA THR A 93 -4.82 -7.94 9.41
C THR A 93 -6.13 -7.18 9.20
N PRO A 94 -6.38 -6.10 9.96
CA PRO A 94 -7.53 -5.23 9.70
C PRO A 94 -7.51 -4.69 8.27
N ALA A 95 -8.68 -4.59 7.64
CA ALA A 95 -8.82 -4.19 6.24
C ALA A 95 -8.24 -2.80 5.88
N TRP A 96 -7.97 -1.97 6.88
CA TRP A 96 -7.38 -0.64 6.69
C TRP A 96 -5.85 -0.61 6.65
N VAL A 97 -5.17 -1.69 7.07
CA VAL A 97 -3.71 -1.71 7.23
C VAL A 97 -3.01 -1.82 5.89
N ASN A 98 -3.31 -2.86 5.10
CA ASN A 98 -2.66 -3.06 3.80
C ASN A 98 -3.36 -2.21 2.74
N HIS A 99 -2.63 -1.29 2.12
CA HIS A 99 -3.12 -0.46 1.03
C HIS A 99 -1.95 -0.03 0.13
N ILE A 100 -2.28 0.38 -1.10
CA ILE A 100 -1.34 1.04 -2.00
C ILE A 100 -1.83 2.47 -2.28
N SER A 101 -0.92 3.43 -2.13
CA SER A 101 -1.22 4.85 -2.35
C SER A 101 -0.64 5.34 -3.68
N PHE A 102 -1.45 6.07 -4.44
CA PHE A 102 -1.04 6.79 -5.64
C PHE A 102 -1.16 8.29 -5.43
N ARG A 103 -0.13 9.04 -5.86
CA ARG A 103 -0.13 10.50 -5.73
C ARG A 103 -1.01 11.13 -6.79
N VAL A 104 -1.81 12.12 -6.39
CA VAL A 104 -2.46 13.10 -7.28
C VAL A 104 -1.87 14.49 -7.06
N ASP A 105 -2.00 15.36 -8.06
CA ASP A 105 -1.26 16.63 -8.10
C ASP A 105 -1.73 17.66 -7.07
N SER A 106 -2.98 17.57 -6.61
CA SER A 106 -3.55 18.57 -5.71
C SER A 106 -4.72 18.03 -4.90
N GLN A 107 -5.10 18.77 -3.87
CA GLN A 107 -6.32 18.51 -3.10
C GLN A 107 -7.58 18.58 -3.98
N GLN A 108 -7.60 19.48 -4.97
CA GLN A 108 -8.74 19.56 -5.88
C GLN A 108 -8.84 18.30 -6.74
N ALA A 109 -7.72 17.83 -7.30
CA ALA A 109 -7.68 16.57 -8.04
C ALA A 109 -8.13 15.38 -7.17
N LEU A 110 -7.79 15.39 -5.88
CA LEU A 110 -8.26 14.38 -4.92
C LEU A 110 -9.79 14.41 -4.74
N LEU A 111 -10.38 15.61 -4.59
CA LEU A 111 -11.82 15.79 -4.48
C LEU A 111 -12.55 15.40 -5.77
N ASP A 112 -11.99 15.75 -6.93
CA ASP A 112 -12.55 15.40 -8.23
C ASP A 112 -12.54 13.88 -8.44
N MET A 113 -11.45 13.20 -8.04
CA MET A 113 -11.37 11.74 -8.07
C MET A 113 -12.34 11.08 -7.10
N LYS A 114 -12.53 11.63 -5.89
CA LYS A 114 -13.56 11.15 -4.95
C LYS A 114 -14.94 11.22 -5.60
N ALA A 115 -15.32 12.36 -6.17
CA ALA A 115 -16.60 12.54 -6.83
C ALA A 115 -16.78 11.58 -8.03
N ARG A 116 -15.73 11.38 -8.82
CA ARG A 116 -15.73 10.41 -9.93
C ARG A 116 -15.97 8.99 -9.44
N LEU A 117 -15.23 8.53 -8.43
CA LEU A 117 -15.39 7.19 -7.84
C LEU A 117 -16.81 6.97 -7.30
N GLU A 118 -17.33 7.94 -6.54
CA GLU A 118 -18.69 7.88 -5.98
C GLU A 118 -19.77 7.87 -7.08
N ALA A 119 -19.57 8.59 -8.18
CA ALA A 119 -20.46 8.56 -9.34
C ALA A 119 -20.50 7.19 -10.05
N HIS A 120 -19.45 6.39 -9.91
CA HIS A 120 -19.38 5.00 -10.37
C HIS A 120 -19.82 3.98 -9.31
N GLY A 121 -20.42 4.44 -8.19
CA GLY A 121 -20.95 3.58 -7.14
C GLY A 121 -19.89 3.00 -6.18
N ILE A 122 -18.67 3.54 -6.20
CA ILE A 122 -17.59 3.10 -5.32
C ILE A 122 -17.68 3.87 -3.99
N GLU A 123 -17.68 3.16 -2.87
CA GLU A 123 -17.65 3.78 -1.54
C GLU A 123 -16.25 4.37 -1.27
N VAL A 124 -16.19 5.65 -0.90
CA VAL A 124 -14.94 6.37 -0.66
C VAL A 124 -14.92 6.99 0.74
N LEU A 125 -13.97 6.53 1.56
CA LEU A 125 -13.65 7.12 2.86
C LEU A 125 -12.72 8.34 2.70
N GLY A 126 -13.00 9.40 3.47
CA GLY A 126 -12.22 10.64 3.46
C GLY A 126 -12.97 11.81 2.80
N VAL A 127 -12.34 12.96 2.59
CA VAL A 127 -10.89 13.23 2.73
C VAL A 127 -10.40 13.13 4.18
N THR A 128 -9.31 12.40 4.40
CA THR A 128 -8.62 12.27 5.69
C THR A 128 -7.39 13.17 5.72
N ASP A 129 -7.24 13.93 6.80
CA ASP A 129 -6.10 14.82 7.03
C ASP A 129 -4.96 14.08 7.76
N HIS A 130 -3.77 14.11 7.15
CA HIS A 130 -2.54 13.54 7.69
C HIS A 130 -1.48 14.59 8.01
N HIS A 131 -1.88 15.87 8.09
CA HIS A 131 -1.09 17.09 8.26
C HIS A 131 -0.16 17.42 7.09
N ILE A 132 0.60 16.44 6.60
CA ILE A 132 1.56 16.59 5.50
C ILE A 132 1.00 16.14 4.14
N PHE A 133 -0.14 15.47 4.13
CA PHE A 133 -0.87 15.08 2.94
C PHE A 133 -2.36 14.86 3.26
N HIS A 134 -3.19 14.87 2.24
CA HIS A 134 -4.61 14.51 2.32
C HIS A 134 -4.88 13.25 1.51
N SER A 135 -5.75 12.39 2.01
CA SER A 135 -6.02 11.09 1.38
C SER A 135 -7.49 10.72 1.30
N ILE A 136 -7.84 9.95 0.28
CA ILE A 136 -9.11 9.20 0.22
C ILE A 136 -8.80 7.71 0.09
N TYR A 137 -9.68 6.86 0.60
CA TYR A 137 -9.53 5.40 0.60
C TYR A 137 -10.76 4.72 0.02
N PHE A 138 -10.54 3.69 -0.79
CA PHE A 138 -11.59 2.90 -1.42
C PHE A 138 -11.05 1.50 -1.74
N PHE A 139 -11.92 0.59 -2.15
CA PHE A 139 -11.52 -0.76 -2.57
C PHE A 139 -11.70 -0.93 -4.07
N ASP A 140 -10.78 -1.66 -4.69
CA ASP A 140 -10.94 -2.16 -6.06
C ASP A 140 -11.87 -3.40 -6.07
N PRO A 141 -12.25 -3.91 -7.26
CA PRO A 141 -13.09 -5.10 -7.39
C PRO A 141 -12.46 -6.38 -6.81
N ASN A 142 -11.13 -6.41 -6.63
CA ASN A 142 -10.40 -7.54 -6.07
C ASN A 142 -10.25 -7.47 -4.54
N GLY A 143 -10.82 -6.45 -3.88
CA GLY A 143 -10.70 -6.24 -2.44
C GLY A 143 -9.37 -5.64 -2.00
N VAL A 144 -8.59 -5.09 -2.92
CA VAL A 144 -7.38 -4.32 -2.63
C VAL A 144 -7.77 -2.92 -2.19
N ARG A 145 -7.32 -2.51 -1.00
CA ARG A 145 -7.51 -1.13 -0.54
C ARG A 145 -6.55 -0.21 -1.27
N LEU A 146 -7.11 0.80 -1.92
CA LEU A 146 -6.37 1.85 -2.60
C LEU A 146 -6.46 3.16 -1.81
N GLU A 147 -5.45 3.99 -1.97
CA GLU A 147 -5.38 5.35 -1.47
C GLU A 147 -5.01 6.28 -2.63
N LEU A 148 -5.73 7.39 -2.77
CA LEU A 148 -5.22 8.53 -3.54
C LEU A 148 -4.76 9.58 -2.54
N THR A 149 -3.58 10.15 -2.78
CA THR A 149 -2.91 11.07 -1.84
C THR A 149 -2.52 12.35 -2.54
N ALA A 150 -2.99 13.48 -2.02
CA ALA A 150 -2.50 14.81 -2.37
C ALA A 150 -1.43 15.25 -1.37
N GLN A 151 -0.19 15.36 -1.84
CA GLN A 151 0.93 15.84 -1.02
C GLN A 151 0.76 17.32 -0.70
N LEU A 152 0.83 17.70 0.58
CA LEU A 152 0.78 19.10 1.03
C LEU A 152 2.15 19.63 1.41
N ALA A 153 2.95 18.80 2.09
CA ALA A 153 4.29 19.17 2.51
C ALA A 153 5.26 19.15 1.33
N ASP A 154 6.10 20.18 1.23
CA ASP A 154 7.16 20.24 0.24
C ASP A 154 8.34 19.30 0.59
N GLU A 155 9.31 19.22 -0.31
CA GLU A 155 10.50 18.37 -0.13
C GLU A 155 11.30 18.76 1.11
N PHE A 156 11.39 20.05 1.44
CA PHE A 156 12.12 20.52 2.62
C PHE A 156 11.45 20.08 3.91
N GLN A 157 10.11 20.19 3.99
CA GLN A 157 9.32 19.72 5.12
C GLN A 157 9.44 18.20 5.28
N MET A 158 9.32 17.44 4.19
CA MET A 158 9.53 15.99 4.20
C MET A 158 10.96 15.61 4.63
N LEU A 159 11.95 16.39 4.23
CA LEU A 159 13.33 16.21 4.68
C LEU A 159 13.47 16.45 6.19
N GLN A 160 12.77 17.44 6.76
CA GLN A 160 12.77 17.64 8.22
C GLN A 160 12.13 16.46 8.95
N GLU A 161 10.99 15.95 8.46
CA GLU A 161 10.34 14.75 9.02
C GLU A 161 11.30 13.55 9.06
N SER A 162 12.05 13.33 7.96
CA SER A 162 12.97 12.18 7.86
C SER A 162 14.08 12.16 8.91
N LYS A 163 14.51 13.33 9.42
CA LYS A 163 15.58 13.44 10.44
C LYS A 163 15.20 12.81 11.77
N THR A 164 13.90 12.68 12.07
CA THR A 164 13.43 12.13 13.35
C THR A 164 12.91 10.70 13.24
N ALA A 165 12.68 10.20 12.02
CA ALA A 165 12.02 8.91 11.77
C ALA A 165 12.69 7.74 12.50
N HIS A 166 14.03 7.64 12.44
CA HIS A 166 14.77 6.58 13.14
C HIS A 166 14.64 6.66 14.66
N ALA A 167 14.73 7.86 15.23
CA ALA A 167 14.60 8.05 16.67
C ALA A 167 13.19 7.67 17.16
N ARG A 168 12.14 8.08 16.44
CA ARG A 168 10.75 7.76 16.75
C ARG A 168 10.46 6.25 16.64
N LEU A 169 11.01 5.57 15.64
CA LEU A 169 10.89 4.11 15.51
C LEU A 169 11.65 3.37 16.62
N ALA A 170 12.81 3.85 17.03
CA ALA A 170 13.57 3.28 18.14
C ALA A 170 12.80 3.39 19.46
N GLU A 171 12.13 4.53 19.70
CA GLU A 171 11.29 4.72 20.88
C GLU A 171 10.10 3.74 20.91
N TRP A 172 9.38 3.58 19.79
CA TRP A 172 8.32 2.58 19.67
C TRP A 172 8.84 1.16 19.96
N THR A 173 10.03 0.82 19.44
CA THR A 173 10.64 -0.51 19.62
C THR A 173 10.99 -0.77 21.07
N ALA A 174 11.67 0.17 21.75
CA ALA A 174 12.01 0.06 23.17
C ALA A 174 10.76 -0.10 24.05
N ARG A 175 9.68 0.61 23.72
CA ARG A 175 8.41 0.50 24.44
C ARG A 175 7.71 -0.82 24.17
N LYS A 176 7.78 -1.33 22.95
CA LYS A 176 7.26 -2.65 22.60
C LYS A 176 8.00 -3.77 23.35
N GLU A 177 9.31 -3.64 23.53
CA GLU A 177 10.10 -4.56 24.36
C GLU A 177 9.66 -4.54 25.81
N ARG A 178 9.52 -3.34 26.40
CA ARG A 178 9.00 -3.21 27.76
C ARG A 178 7.59 -3.78 27.90
N TRP A 179 6.70 -3.47 26.97
CA TRP A 179 5.34 -4.00 26.95
C TRP A 179 5.30 -5.54 26.87
N ARG A 180 6.20 -6.17 26.09
CA ARG A 180 6.35 -7.63 26.06
C ARG A 180 6.79 -8.19 27.41
N ALA A 181 7.75 -7.55 28.07
CA ALA A 181 8.23 -7.96 29.39
C ALA A 181 7.12 -7.83 30.45
N ASP A 182 6.39 -6.71 30.46
CA ASP A 182 5.26 -6.49 31.38
C ASP A 182 4.13 -7.50 31.14
N ARG A 183 3.82 -7.81 29.88
CA ARG A 183 2.83 -8.84 29.54
C ARG A 183 3.27 -10.24 29.98
N ALA A 184 4.54 -10.60 29.79
CA ALA A 184 5.09 -11.88 30.26
C ALA A 184 5.06 -12.00 31.79
N ALA A 185 5.19 -10.88 32.50
CA ALA A 185 5.07 -10.81 33.95
C ALA A 185 3.63 -10.68 34.46
N GLY A 186 2.62 -10.71 33.59
CA GLY A 186 1.20 -10.55 33.95
C GLY A 186 0.79 -9.13 34.37
N LYS A 187 1.62 -8.12 34.09
CA LYS A 187 1.41 -6.71 34.48
C LYS A 187 0.72 -5.87 33.40
N ALA A 188 0.61 -6.38 32.17
CA ALA A 188 -0.03 -5.69 31.05
C ALA A 188 -0.94 -6.63 30.25
N ALA A 189 -2.20 -6.26 30.10
CA ALA A 189 -3.18 -6.92 29.23
C ALA A 189 -3.60 -6.04 28.03
N GLU A 190 -3.47 -4.72 28.19
CA GLU A 190 -3.89 -3.74 27.19
C GLU A 190 -2.97 -3.69 25.96
N PRO A 191 -3.48 -3.32 24.78
CA PRO A 191 -2.67 -3.07 23.60
C PRO A 191 -1.61 -1.98 23.81
N LEU A 192 -0.45 -2.15 23.17
CA LEU A 192 0.58 -1.11 23.12
C LEU A 192 0.04 0.12 22.38
N LYS A 193 0.24 1.30 22.96
CA LYS A 193 -0.13 2.60 22.37
C LYS A 193 1.13 3.39 21.98
N PRO A 194 1.03 4.33 21.01
CA PRO A 194 2.10 5.31 20.74
C PRO A 194 2.30 6.25 21.94
N GLN A 195 3.31 7.14 21.89
CA GLN A 195 3.62 8.04 23.04
C GLN A 195 2.65 9.20 23.03
N GLN A 196 2.46 9.68 21.82
CA GLN A 196 1.63 10.77 21.42
C GLN A 196 0.99 10.34 20.11
N ASN A 197 -0.28 10.68 19.94
CA ASN A 197 -0.91 10.56 18.64
C ASN A 197 -0.42 11.72 17.77
N ASP A 198 0.03 11.40 16.56
CA ASP A 198 0.44 12.42 15.59
C ASP A 198 -0.75 13.22 15.03
N ARG A 199 -1.97 12.79 15.35
CA ARG A 199 -3.24 13.33 14.85
C ARG A 199 -4.27 13.37 15.98
N PRO A 200 -5.28 14.23 15.89
CA PRO A 200 -6.46 14.13 16.75
C PRO A 200 -7.08 12.73 16.65
N GLU A 201 -7.68 12.25 17.73
CA GLU A 201 -8.47 11.03 17.66
C GLU A 201 -9.66 11.23 16.70
N PHE A 202 -9.95 10.21 15.88
CA PHE A 202 -11.11 10.25 15.01
C PHE A 202 -12.37 10.44 15.85
N ALA A 203 -13.02 11.58 15.70
CA ALA A 203 -14.36 11.82 16.21
C ALA A 203 -15.32 11.61 15.03
N PRO A 204 -16.17 10.57 15.02
CA PRO A 204 -17.19 10.45 13.98
C PRO A 204 -18.04 11.73 13.98
N SER A 205 -18.14 12.38 12.82
CA SER A 205 -19.11 13.43 12.59
C SER A 205 -20.50 12.89 12.95
N LYS A 206 -21.21 13.59 13.84
CA LYS A 206 -22.59 13.27 14.20
C LYS A 206 -23.51 13.29 12.98
#